data_AF-U4UST4-F1
#
_entry.id   AF-U4UST4-F1
#
_cell.length_a   1.000
_cell.length_b   1.000
_cell.length_c   1.000
_cell.angle_alpha   90.00
_cell.angle_beta   90.00
_cell.angle_gamma   90.00
#
_symmetry.space_group_name_H-M   'P 1'
#
loop_
_entity.id
_entity.type
_entity.pdbx_description
1 polymer ?
#
loop_
_entity_poly.entity_id
_entity_poly.type
_entity_poly.pdbx_seq_one_letter_code
_entity_poly.pdbx_strand_id
1 'polypeptide(L)'
;MTDVFQSLLMFIAVFSVIGSALYETGSFSEIWRIAAEGNRTDLLNFNPDPTVRHSWLSLILGGGITFLSLYAVNQIQVQRYLTIKDLKRAQFALWWNWPILTSLSLCTSFAGLSIYSKYYNCDPVSAQYISSIDQLMPYYVVDTMGHIPGLSGLFVAGIFSAALSTVSAALNSLAAVTMEDYYKPLHRVIFKKSLSSNSASVQTKIVALIYGVICIGVAFLAQFLGGILQAALTIFGVVGGPLLGLFSLGMFTLVANEEGSVVGLFTGIGIALWMAFGPKPTPATLFT
;
A
#
# COMPACT_ATOMS: atom_id res chain seq x y z
N MET A 1 -9.50 -16.98 7.95
CA MET A 1 -9.55 -17.97 6.85
C MET A 1 -9.62 -17.28 5.49
N THR A 2 -10.52 -16.31 5.30
CA THR A 2 -10.61 -15.50 4.08
C THR A 2 -9.27 -14.88 3.68
N ASP A 3 -8.58 -14.19 4.58
CA ASP A 3 -7.34 -13.46 4.28
C ASP A 3 -6.20 -14.39 3.82
N VAL A 4 -6.14 -15.60 4.37
CA VAL A 4 -5.15 -16.63 3.99
C VAL A 4 -5.44 -17.13 2.58
N PHE A 5 -6.71 -17.44 2.29
CA PHE A 5 -7.11 -17.88 0.95
C PHE A 5 -6.90 -16.78 -0.10
N GLN A 6 -7.25 -15.53 0.23
CA GLN A 6 -7.02 -14.37 -0.63
C GLN A 6 -5.51 -14.17 -0.90
N SER A 7 -4.66 -14.31 0.13
CA SER A 7 -3.20 -14.24 -0.04
C SER A 7 -2.67 -15.32 -0.96
N LEU A 8 -3.19 -16.56 -0.86
CA LEU A 8 -2.80 -17.65 -1.77
C LEU A 8 -3.17 -17.33 -3.22
N LEU A 9 -4.38 -16.82 -3.46
CA LEU A 9 -4.82 -16.41 -4.79
C LEU A 9 -3.95 -15.28 -5.37
N MET A 10 -3.46 -14.36 -4.54
CA MET A 10 -2.52 -13.32 -4.98
C MET A 10 -1.22 -13.92 -5.52
N PHE A 11 -0.62 -14.87 -4.80
CA PHE A 11 0.59 -15.56 -5.28
C PHE A 11 0.31 -16.30 -6.58
N ILE A 12 -0.80 -17.02 -6.67
CA ILE A 12 -1.19 -17.75 -7.89
C ILE A 12 -1.33 -16.78 -9.09
N ALA A 13 -1.97 -15.62 -8.89
CA ALA A 13 -2.13 -14.60 -9.92
C ALA A 13 -0.79 -13.99 -10.38
N VAL A 14 0.14 -13.73 -9.46
CA VAL A 14 1.47 -13.23 -9.83
C VAL A 14 2.29 -14.31 -10.54
N PHE A 15 2.24 -15.56 -10.07
CA PHE A 15 2.94 -16.67 -10.69
C PHE A 15 2.39 -17.03 -12.07
N SER A 16 1.09 -16.85 -12.33
CA SER A 16 0.55 -17.06 -13.68
C SER A 16 1.09 -16.03 -14.67
N VAL A 17 1.26 -14.77 -14.26
CA VAL A 17 1.91 -13.72 -15.07
C VAL A 17 3.34 -14.09 -15.42
N ILE A 18 4.13 -14.47 -14.41
CA ILE A 18 5.53 -14.88 -14.61
C ILE A 18 5.60 -16.12 -15.50
N GLY A 19 4.78 -17.14 -15.24
CA GLY A 19 4.75 -18.39 -16.01
C GLY A 19 4.40 -18.17 -17.48
N SER A 20 3.41 -17.31 -17.76
CA SER A 20 3.05 -16.96 -19.13
C SER A 20 4.16 -16.23 -19.86
N ALA A 21 4.85 -15.29 -19.19
CA ALA A 21 5.95 -14.57 -19.80
C ALA A 21 7.16 -15.46 -20.11
N LEU A 22 7.43 -16.44 -19.24
CA LEU A 22 8.47 -17.45 -19.47
C LEU A 22 8.14 -18.37 -20.63
N TYR A 23 6.86 -18.71 -20.80
CA TYR A 23 6.42 -19.51 -21.94
C TYR A 23 6.65 -18.77 -23.26
N GLU A 24 6.37 -17.47 -23.32
CA GLU A 24 6.58 -16.66 -24.54
C GLU A 24 8.06 -16.30 -24.79
N THR A 25 8.79 -15.93 -23.75
CA THR A 25 10.18 -15.44 -23.85
C THR A 25 11.19 -16.59 -23.81
N GLY A 26 10.76 -17.79 -23.39
CA GLY A 26 11.56 -19.02 -23.34
C GLY A 26 12.47 -19.16 -22.11
N SER A 27 12.98 -18.07 -21.52
CA SER A 27 13.87 -18.15 -20.35
C SER A 27 13.83 -16.92 -19.44
N PHE A 28 14.15 -17.13 -18.15
CA PHE A 28 14.32 -16.05 -17.17
C PHE A 28 15.47 -15.10 -17.53
N SER A 29 16.56 -15.64 -18.06
CA SER A 29 17.75 -14.86 -18.46
C SER A 29 17.43 -13.87 -19.57
N GLU A 30 16.54 -14.25 -20.49
CA GLU A 30 16.16 -13.37 -21.60
C GLU A 30 15.28 -12.21 -21.13
N ILE A 31 14.33 -12.47 -20.23
CA ILE A 31 13.54 -11.40 -19.57
C ILE A 31 14.48 -10.40 -18.87
N TRP A 32 15.48 -10.93 -18.16
CA TRP A 32 16.47 -10.09 -17.48
C TRP A 32 17.37 -9.32 -18.47
N ARG A 33 17.79 -9.94 -19.57
CA ARG A 33 18.59 -9.30 -20.62
C ARG A 33 17.84 -8.11 -21.24
N ILE A 34 16.57 -8.32 -21.62
CA ILE A 34 15.72 -7.26 -22.18
C ILE A 34 15.51 -6.13 -21.16
N ALA A 35 15.30 -6.46 -19.88
CA ALA A 35 15.18 -5.47 -18.82
C ALA A 35 16.49 -4.67 -18.62
N ALA A 36 17.64 -5.32 -18.71
CA ALA A 36 18.95 -4.68 -18.59
C ALA A 36 19.23 -3.75 -19.77
N GLU A 37 18.93 -4.18 -21.00
CA GLU A 37 19.02 -3.35 -22.22
C GLU A 37 18.07 -2.15 -22.17
N GLY A 38 16.89 -2.32 -21.56
CA GLY A 38 15.94 -1.24 -21.29
C GLY A 38 16.31 -0.32 -20.12
N ASN A 39 17.48 -0.49 -19.51
CA ASN A 39 17.95 0.23 -18.31
C ASN A 39 16.94 0.18 -17.15
N ARG A 40 16.24 -0.95 -16.99
CA ARG A 40 15.24 -1.19 -15.93
C ARG A 40 15.79 -1.95 -14.72
N THR A 41 17.07 -2.34 -14.77
CA THR A 41 17.76 -3.10 -13.71
C THR A 41 18.72 -2.23 -12.89
N ASP A 42 18.44 -0.93 -12.75
CA ASP A 42 19.22 -0.04 -11.87
C ASP A 42 18.87 -0.30 -10.40
N LEU A 43 19.49 -1.34 -9.83
CA LEU A 43 19.26 -1.78 -8.46
C LEU A 43 20.06 -0.98 -7.42
N LEU A 44 21.12 -0.28 -7.85
CA LEU A 44 22.15 0.30 -6.98
C LEU A 44 22.35 1.79 -7.27
N ASN A 45 21.26 2.54 -7.24
CA ASN A 45 21.31 3.99 -7.38
C ASN A 45 21.66 4.67 -6.04
N PHE A 46 22.96 4.92 -5.81
CA PHE A 46 23.48 5.59 -4.61
C PHE A 46 23.45 7.12 -4.68
N ASN A 47 22.66 7.71 -5.58
CA ASN A 47 22.58 9.17 -5.70
C ASN A 47 22.03 9.80 -4.41
N PRO A 48 22.79 10.68 -3.73
CA PRO A 48 22.33 11.34 -2.51
C PRO A 48 21.31 12.47 -2.76
N ASP A 49 21.04 12.82 -4.02
CA ASP A 49 20.09 13.86 -4.39
C ASP A 49 18.66 13.49 -3.92
N PRO A 50 18.05 14.30 -3.00
CA PRO A 50 16.71 14.04 -2.48
C PRO A 50 15.60 14.24 -3.52
N THR A 51 15.90 14.83 -4.69
CA THR A 51 14.95 14.97 -5.79
C THR A 51 14.82 13.69 -6.62
N VAL A 52 15.80 12.77 -6.52
CA VAL A 52 15.73 11.47 -7.18
C VAL A 52 14.67 10.62 -6.50
N ARG A 53 13.68 10.20 -7.29
CA ARG A 53 12.48 9.51 -6.82
C ARG A 53 12.79 8.23 -6.02
N HIS A 54 13.72 7.42 -6.51
CA HIS A 54 14.11 6.15 -5.89
C HIS A 54 15.64 6.05 -5.88
N SER A 55 16.24 6.47 -4.77
CA SER A 55 17.66 6.25 -4.48
C SER A 55 17.76 5.32 -3.28
N TRP A 56 18.94 4.74 -3.07
CA TRP A 56 19.20 3.87 -1.94
C TRP A 56 18.91 4.59 -0.60
N LEU A 57 19.26 5.87 -0.52
CA LEU A 57 19.00 6.72 0.64
C LEU A 57 17.50 6.97 0.85
N SER A 58 16.77 7.32 -0.21
CA SER A 58 15.33 7.61 -0.09
C SER A 58 14.52 6.35 0.24
N LEU A 59 14.94 5.19 -0.24
CA LEU A 59 14.30 3.91 0.07
C LEU A 59 14.59 3.43 1.50
N ILE A 60 15.82 3.55 1.99
CA ILE A 60 16.15 3.09 3.35
C ILE A 60 15.60 4.04 4.40
N LEU A 61 15.81 5.34 4.27
CA LEU A 61 15.33 6.30 5.26
C LEU A 61 13.82 6.55 5.08
N GLY A 62 13.40 6.97 3.89
CA GLY A 62 12.00 7.30 3.61
C GLY A 62 11.10 6.07 3.60
N GLY A 63 11.50 5.02 2.89
CA GLY A 63 10.79 3.74 2.90
C GLY A 63 10.80 3.08 4.28
N GLY A 64 11.94 3.10 4.99
CA GLY A 64 12.05 2.60 6.35
C GLY A 64 11.07 3.28 7.32
N ILE A 65 11.00 4.61 7.32
CA ILE A 65 10.03 5.37 8.12
C ILE A 65 8.59 5.06 7.70
N THR A 66 8.31 4.96 6.40
CA THR A 66 6.97 4.66 5.89
C THR A 66 6.50 3.28 6.35
N PHE A 67 7.33 2.25 6.19
CA PHE A 67 7.00 0.90 6.65
C PHE A 67 6.94 0.81 8.17
N LEU A 68 7.84 1.47 8.89
CA LEU A 68 7.78 1.53 10.34
C LEU A 68 6.47 2.14 10.83
N SER A 69 6.00 3.22 10.20
CA SER A 69 4.69 3.81 10.51
C SER A 69 3.55 2.84 10.19
N LEU A 70 3.60 2.17 9.03
CA LEU A 70 2.60 1.18 8.62
C LEU A 70 2.47 -0.01 9.57
N TYR A 71 3.55 -0.42 10.24
CA TYR A 71 3.53 -1.56 11.17
C TYR A 71 3.39 -1.14 12.64
N ALA A 72 3.99 -0.03 13.06
CA ALA A 72 4.03 0.35 14.48
C ALA A 72 2.77 1.11 14.93
N VAL A 73 2.25 2.03 14.09
CA VAL A 73 1.19 2.96 14.52
C VAL A 73 -0.12 2.78 13.74
N ASN A 74 -0.11 2.07 12.62
CA ASN A 74 -1.33 1.86 11.83
C ASN A 74 -2.31 0.94 12.55
N GLN A 75 -3.54 1.43 12.71
CA GLN A 75 -4.61 0.71 13.38
C GLN A 75 -4.88 -0.69 12.81
N ILE A 76 -4.74 -0.89 11.50
CA ILE A 76 -4.96 -2.21 10.88
C ILE A 76 -3.99 -3.24 11.48
N GLN A 77 -2.73 -2.87 11.70
CA GLN A 77 -1.72 -3.77 12.24
C GLN A 77 -1.84 -3.89 13.76
N VAL A 78 -2.07 -2.79 14.47
CA VAL A 78 -2.30 -2.79 15.93
C VAL A 78 -3.44 -3.75 16.29
N GLN A 79 -4.55 -3.68 15.56
CA GLN A 79 -5.68 -4.59 15.78
C GLN A 79 -5.28 -6.05 15.57
N ARG A 80 -4.53 -6.36 14.52
CA ARG A 80 -4.04 -7.73 14.28
C ARG A 80 -3.18 -8.22 15.44
N TYR A 81 -2.30 -7.39 15.98
CA TYR A 81 -1.47 -7.76 17.13
C TYR A 81 -2.29 -8.05 18.38
N LEU A 82 -3.31 -7.24 18.66
CA LEU A 82 -4.19 -7.40 19.82
C LEU A 82 -5.09 -8.65 19.75
N THR A 83 -5.31 -9.22 18.56
CA THR A 83 -6.04 -10.50 18.42
C THR A 83 -5.18 -11.72 18.77
N ILE A 84 -3.85 -11.56 18.88
CA ILE A 84 -2.93 -12.65 19.20
C ILE A 84 -2.81 -12.80 20.71
N LYS A 85 -2.87 -14.05 21.19
CA LYS A 85 -2.92 -14.37 22.64
C LYS A 85 -1.76 -13.79 23.45
N ASP A 86 -0.55 -13.82 22.90
CA ASP A 86 0.68 -13.53 23.62
C ASP A 86 1.63 -12.67 22.78
N LEU A 87 2.39 -11.79 23.44
CA LEU A 87 3.38 -10.92 22.79
C LEU A 87 4.41 -11.71 21.96
N LYS A 88 4.93 -12.83 22.50
CA LYS A 88 5.92 -13.66 21.78
C LYS A 88 5.36 -14.21 20.47
N ARG A 89 4.07 -14.58 20.43
CA ARG A 89 3.41 -15.07 19.22
C ARG A 89 3.19 -13.93 18.22
N ALA A 90 2.87 -12.73 18.70
CA ALA A 90 2.73 -11.55 17.85
C ALA A 90 4.07 -11.18 17.18
N GLN A 91 5.17 -11.19 17.95
CA GLN A 91 6.52 -10.99 17.42
C GLN A 91 6.91 -12.07 16.39
N PHE A 92 6.60 -13.33 16.67
CA PHE A 92 6.85 -14.43 15.74
C PHE A 92 6.06 -14.27 14.43
N ALA A 93 4.80 -13.83 14.50
CA ALA A 93 3.99 -13.54 13.32
C ALA A 93 4.58 -12.39 12.48
N LEU A 94 5.10 -11.34 13.13
CA LEU A 94 5.83 -10.24 12.47
C LEU A 94 7.09 -10.75 11.74
N TRP A 95 7.88 -11.61 12.38
CA TRP A 95 9.08 -12.19 11.77
C TRP A 95 8.76 -13.05 10.55
N TRP A 96 7.62 -13.77 10.54
CA TRP A 96 7.16 -14.52 9.37
C TRP A 96 6.57 -13.63 8.27
N ASN A 97 5.95 -12.52 8.64
CA ASN A 97 5.39 -11.59 7.66
C ASN A 97 6.49 -10.96 6.78
N TRP A 98 7.68 -10.71 7.33
CA TRP A 98 8.78 -10.11 6.58
C TRP A 98 9.23 -10.92 5.34
N PRO A 99 9.61 -12.20 5.42
CA PRO A 99 10.00 -12.98 4.24
C PRO A 99 8.84 -13.21 3.28
N ILE A 100 7.60 -13.37 3.77
CA ILE A 100 6.42 -13.56 2.91
C ILE A 100 6.17 -12.30 2.06
N LEU A 101 6.18 -11.13 2.69
CA LEU A 101 5.98 -9.86 1.99
C LEU A 101 7.14 -9.55 1.04
N THR A 102 8.38 -9.85 1.46
CA THR A 102 9.57 -9.67 0.62
C THR A 102 9.48 -10.56 -0.62
N SER A 103 9.11 -11.83 -0.46
CA SER A 103 8.89 -12.77 -1.56
C SER A 103 7.82 -12.27 -2.53
N LEU A 104 6.65 -11.87 -2.02
CA LEU A 104 5.58 -11.32 -2.85
C LEU A 104 6.01 -10.06 -3.61
N SER A 105 6.76 -9.17 -2.95
CA SER A 105 7.25 -7.93 -3.56
C SER A 105 8.25 -8.22 -4.69
N LEU A 106 9.18 -9.15 -4.48
CA LEU A 106 10.13 -9.58 -5.51
C LEU A 106 9.41 -10.23 -6.71
N CYS A 107 8.45 -11.12 -6.46
CA CYS A 107 7.64 -11.72 -7.52
C CYS A 107 6.84 -10.69 -8.30
N THR A 108 6.25 -9.70 -7.62
CA THR A 108 5.46 -8.65 -8.30
C THR A 108 6.35 -7.73 -9.13
N SER A 109 7.53 -7.36 -8.63
CA SER A 109 8.53 -6.60 -9.40
C SER A 109 9.01 -7.38 -10.63
N PHE A 110 9.27 -8.68 -10.47
CA PHE A 110 9.66 -9.54 -11.58
C PHE A 110 8.52 -9.72 -12.59
N ALA A 111 7.27 -9.81 -12.15
CA ALA A 111 6.11 -9.79 -13.03
C ALA A 111 6.02 -8.48 -13.84
N GLY A 112 6.38 -7.34 -13.24
CA GLY A 112 6.53 -6.07 -13.96
C GLY A 112 7.58 -6.12 -15.07
N LEU A 113 8.77 -6.70 -14.79
CA LEU A 113 9.80 -6.91 -15.80
C LEU A 113 9.35 -7.90 -16.90
N SER A 114 8.58 -8.91 -16.52
CA SER A 114 8.01 -9.90 -17.43
C SER A 114 7.01 -9.28 -18.41
N ILE A 115 6.23 -8.29 -17.96
CA ILE A 115 5.34 -7.54 -18.83
C ILE A 115 6.15 -6.59 -19.73
N TYR A 116 7.20 -5.98 -19.18
CA TYR A 116 8.10 -5.12 -19.95
C TYR A 116 8.77 -5.88 -21.10
N SER A 117 9.21 -7.13 -20.90
CA SER A 117 9.85 -7.93 -21.96
C SER A 117 8.92 -8.23 -23.14
N LYS A 118 7.60 -8.17 -22.95
CA LYS A 118 6.62 -8.28 -24.04
C LYS A 118 6.46 -6.97 -24.81
N TYR A 119 6.37 -5.85 -24.09
CA TYR A 119 5.98 -4.55 -24.65
C TYR A 119 7.14 -3.58 -24.90
N TYR A 120 8.40 -3.98 -24.73
CA TYR A 120 9.55 -3.07 -24.90
C TYR A 120 9.65 -2.43 -26.29
N ASN A 121 9.20 -3.12 -27.35
CA ASN A 121 9.18 -2.59 -28.73
C ASN A 121 7.86 -1.89 -29.09
N CYS A 122 6.76 -2.23 -28.42
CA CYS A 122 5.43 -1.74 -28.74
C CYS A 122 4.71 -1.42 -27.44
N ASP A 123 4.89 -0.18 -26.98
CA ASP A 123 4.30 0.27 -25.73
C ASP A 123 2.77 0.47 -25.88
N PRO A 124 1.94 -0.28 -25.13
CA PRO A 124 0.49 -0.18 -25.23
C PRO A 124 -0.06 1.17 -24.78
N VAL A 125 0.69 1.93 -23.95
CA VAL A 125 0.30 3.30 -23.57
C VAL A 125 0.45 4.22 -24.77
N SER A 126 1.62 4.19 -25.43
CA SER A 126 1.90 4.98 -26.62
C SER A 126 1.00 4.63 -27.81
N ALA A 127 0.64 3.35 -27.94
CA ALA A 127 -0.32 2.87 -28.94
C ALA A 127 -1.80 3.14 -28.60
N GLN A 128 -2.09 3.81 -27.48
CA GLN A 128 -3.43 4.16 -26.99
C GLN A 128 -4.36 2.97 -26.72
N TYR A 129 -3.82 1.78 -26.49
CA TYR A 129 -4.61 0.64 -26.02
C TYR A 129 -5.01 0.78 -24.54
N ILE A 130 -4.18 1.47 -23.74
CA ILE A 130 -4.43 1.75 -22.33
C ILE A 130 -4.24 3.24 -22.03
N SER A 131 -5.01 3.76 -21.08
CA SER A 131 -4.97 5.18 -20.69
C SER A 131 -4.05 5.45 -19.50
N SER A 132 -3.75 4.43 -18.69
CA SER A 132 -2.89 4.54 -17.51
C SER A 132 -1.95 3.34 -17.40
N ILE A 133 -0.75 3.59 -16.86
CA ILE A 133 0.27 2.58 -16.56
C ILE A 133 -0.28 1.54 -15.56
N ASP A 134 -1.19 1.94 -14.67
CA ASP A 134 -1.79 1.03 -13.68
C ASP A 134 -2.69 -0.05 -14.33
N GLN A 135 -3.10 0.13 -15.60
CA GLN A 135 -3.89 -0.83 -16.37
C GLN A 135 -3.02 -1.87 -17.10
N LEU A 136 -1.70 -1.72 -17.08
CA LEU A 136 -0.77 -2.52 -17.88
C LEU A 136 -0.82 -4.02 -17.52
N MET A 137 -0.85 -4.34 -16.22
CA MET A 137 -0.89 -5.73 -15.78
C MET A 137 -2.23 -6.43 -16.10
N PRO A 138 -3.40 -5.83 -15.83
CA PRO A 138 -4.67 -6.37 -16.31
C PRO A 138 -4.73 -6.53 -17.83
N TYR A 139 -4.21 -5.55 -18.58
CA TYR A 139 -4.15 -5.61 -20.05
C TYR A 139 -3.33 -6.80 -20.53
N TYR A 140 -2.13 -6.99 -19.98
CA TYR A 140 -1.26 -8.13 -20.30
C TYR A 140 -1.95 -9.48 -20.09
N VAL A 141 -2.72 -9.63 -19.01
CA VAL A 141 -3.43 -10.88 -18.75
C VAL A 141 -4.50 -11.14 -19.80
N VAL A 142 -5.28 -10.12 -20.18
CA VAL A 142 -6.33 -10.29 -21.20
C VAL A 142 -5.72 -10.57 -22.58
N ASP A 143 -4.65 -9.84 -22.94
CA ASP A 143 -3.95 -9.94 -24.22
C ASP A 143 -3.24 -11.30 -24.38
N THR A 144 -2.39 -11.65 -23.41
CA THR A 144 -1.55 -12.86 -23.50
C THR A 144 -2.25 -14.11 -23.00
N MET A 145 -3.04 -14.03 -21.91
CA MET A 145 -3.65 -15.22 -21.29
C MET A 145 -5.12 -15.43 -21.68
N GLY A 146 -5.70 -14.57 -22.51
CA GLY A 146 -7.11 -14.66 -22.92
C GLY A 146 -7.45 -15.97 -23.65
N HIS A 147 -6.46 -16.60 -24.30
CA HIS A 147 -6.63 -17.86 -25.02
C HIS A 147 -6.75 -19.09 -24.09
N ILE A 148 -6.32 -18.99 -22.82
CA ILE A 148 -6.39 -20.10 -21.85
C ILE A 148 -7.68 -19.94 -21.03
N PRO A 149 -8.68 -20.81 -21.21
CA PRO A 149 -9.95 -20.69 -20.50
C PRO A 149 -9.72 -20.82 -18.98
N GLY A 150 -10.23 -19.84 -18.23
CA GLY A 150 -10.16 -19.80 -16.76
C GLY A 150 -8.96 -19.06 -16.17
N LEU A 151 -7.83 -18.91 -16.88
CA LEU A 151 -6.62 -18.29 -16.32
C LEU A 151 -6.79 -16.78 -16.09
N SER A 152 -7.38 -16.08 -17.08
CA SER A 152 -7.74 -14.67 -16.94
C SER A 152 -8.74 -14.44 -15.80
N GLY A 153 -9.72 -15.34 -15.64
CA GLY A 153 -10.68 -15.29 -14.55
C GLY A 153 -10.04 -15.51 -13.17
N LEU A 154 -9.08 -16.43 -13.08
CA LEU A 154 -8.31 -16.70 -11.86
C LEU A 154 -7.48 -15.48 -11.44
N PHE A 155 -6.83 -14.81 -12.39
CA PHE A 155 -6.08 -13.58 -12.14
C PHE A 155 -6.98 -12.46 -11.62
N VAL A 156 -8.11 -12.22 -12.30
CA VAL A 156 -9.11 -11.22 -11.90
C VAL A 156 -9.63 -11.53 -10.49
N ALA A 157 -9.96 -12.80 -10.21
CA ALA A 157 -10.37 -13.23 -8.87
C ALA A 157 -9.28 -12.99 -7.81
N GLY A 158 -8.00 -13.18 -8.15
CA GLY A 158 -6.86 -12.92 -7.28
C GLY A 158 -6.70 -11.44 -6.93
N ILE A 159 -6.76 -10.55 -7.91
CA ILE A 159 -6.69 -9.09 -7.68
C ILE A 159 -7.87 -8.60 -6.85
N PHE A 160 -9.09 -9.00 -7.19
CA PHE A 160 -10.27 -8.61 -6.40
C PHE A 160 -10.21 -9.16 -4.99
N SER A 161 -9.71 -10.37 -4.81
CA SER A 161 -9.46 -10.97 -3.49
C SER A 161 -8.46 -10.16 -2.66
N ALA A 162 -7.36 -9.71 -3.28
CA ALA A 162 -6.35 -8.86 -2.66
C ALA A 162 -6.97 -7.53 -2.19
N ALA A 163 -7.63 -6.83 -3.11
CA ALA A 163 -8.24 -5.54 -2.88
C ALA A 163 -9.31 -5.63 -1.78
N LEU A 164 -10.16 -6.65 -1.83
CA LEU A 164 -11.22 -6.86 -0.84
C LEU A 164 -10.66 -7.14 0.55
N SER A 165 -9.55 -7.88 0.66
CA SER A 165 -8.86 -8.12 1.94
C SER A 165 -8.40 -6.81 2.58
N THR A 166 -7.75 -5.96 1.80
CA THR A 166 -7.25 -4.66 2.26
C THR A 166 -8.37 -3.69 2.61
N VAL A 167 -9.37 -3.56 1.74
CA VAL A 167 -10.52 -2.66 1.94
C VAL A 167 -11.33 -3.08 3.16
N SER A 168 -11.61 -4.38 3.32
CA SER A 168 -12.33 -4.90 4.48
C SER A 168 -11.60 -4.59 5.79
N ALA A 169 -10.28 -4.80 5.83
CA ALA A 169 -9.47 -4.48 7.00
C ALA A 169 -9.49 -2.97 7.32
N ALA A 170 -9.33 -2.12 6.30
CA ALA A 170 -9.36 -0.66 6.46
C ALA A 170 -10.72 -0.15 6.97
N LEU A 171 -11.83 -0.61 6.38
CA LEU A 171 -13.18 -0.24 6.79
C LEU A 171 -13.47 -0.67 8.23
N ASN A 172 -13.04 -1.87 8.61
CA ASN A 172 -13.20 -2.35 9.98
C ASN A 172 -12.38 -1.53 10.98
N SER A 173 -11.13 -1.20 10.64
CA SER A 173 -10.28 -0.37 11.49
C SER A 173 -10.82 1.05 11.64
N LEU A 174 -11.28 1.67 10.55
CA LEU A 174 -11.93 3.00 10.59
C LEU A 174 -13.19 2.97 11.44
N ALA A 175 -14.08 1.99 11.23
CA ALA A 175 -15.30 1.88 12.02
C ALA A 175 -14.99 1.66 13.51
N ALA A 176 -13.97 0.86 13.85
CA ALA A 176 -13.55 0.67 15.23
C ALA A 176 -13.00 1.96 15.86
N VAL A 177 -12.13 2.69 15.16
CA VAL A 177 -11.58 3.98 15.62
C VAL A 177 -12.70 4.99 15.83
N THR A 178 -13.61 5.15 14.88
CA THR A 178 -14.75 6.07 15.02
C THR A 178 -15.63 5.68 16.21
N MET A 179 -15.85 4.39 16.43
CA MET A 179 -16.72 3.91 17.51
C MET A 179 -16.08 4.05 18.90
N GLU A 180 -14.83 3.63 19.06
CA GLU A 180 -14.14 3.66 20.36
C GLU A 180 -13.65 5.06 20.72
N ASP A 181 -13.13 5.83 19.76
CA ASP A 181 -12.44 7.08 20.05
C ASP A 181 -13.37 8.30 20.01
N TYR A 182 -14.45 8.25 19.21
CA TYR A 182 -15.36 9.39 19.04
C TYR A 182 -16.78 9.09 19.54
N TYR A 183 -17.43 8.05 19.00
CA TYR A 183 -18.87 7.84 19.21
C TYR A 183 -19.20 7.43 20.65
N LYS A 184 -18.52 6.43 21.22
CA LYS A 184 -18.77 5.98 22.59
C LYS A 184 -18.45 7.04 23.65
N PRO A 185 -17.30 7.75 23.59
CA PRO A 185 -17.01 8.83 24.52
C PRO A 185 -18.06 9.95 24.44
N LEU A 186 -18.41 10.38 23.22
CA LEU A 186 -19.41 11.43 23.01
C LEU A 186 -20.80 11.03 23.53
N HIS A 187 -21.23 9.79 23.25
CA HIS A 187 -22.50 9.27 23.76
C HIS A 187 -22.51 9.21 25.29
N ARG A 188 -21.40 8.80 25.92
CA ARG A 188 -21.27 8.78 27.38
C ARG A 188 -21.37 10.19 27.97
N VAL A 189 -20.78 11.19 27.33
CA VAL A 189 -20.83 12.59 27.79
C VAL A 189 -22.25 13.16 27.63
N ILE A 190 -22.88 12.99 26.47
CA ILE A 190 -24.19 13.57 26.15
C ILE A 190 -25.32 12.86 26.90
N PHE A 191 -25.38 11.53 26.81
CA PHE A 191 -26.50 10.74 27.32
C PHE A 191 -26.25 10.15 28.71
N LYS A 192 -25.05 10.36 29.29
CA LYS A 192 -24.62 9.81 30.60
C LYS A 192 -24.82 8.30 30.74
N LYS A 193 -24.89 7.58 29.62
CA LYS A 193 -25.18 6.14 29.57
C LYS A 193 -24.16 5.46 28.66
N SER A 194 -23.72 4.26 29.06
CA SER A 194 -22.95 3.41 28.15
C SER A 194 -23.86 2.86 27.07
N LEU A 195 -23.32 2.75 25.86
CA LEU A 195 -24.02 2.10 24.76
C LEU A 195 -24.23 0.62 25.08
N SER A 196 -25.46 0.14 24.87
CA SER A 196 -25.76 -1.28 24.94
C SER A 196 -24.96 -2.03 23.87
N SER A 197 -24.46 -3.22 24.20
CA SER A 197 -23.63 -4.05 23.31
C SER A 197 -24.27 -4.28 21.93
N ASN A 198 -25.60 -4.54 21.91
CA ASN A 198 -26.33 -4.74 20.66
C ASN A 198 -26.40 -3.46 19.81
N SER A 199 -26.67 -2.32 20.43
CA SER A 199 -26.74 -1.02 19.73
C SER A 199 -25.38 -0.61 19.18
N ALA A 200 -24.31 -0.85 19.94
CA ALA A 200 -22.93 -0.59 19.50
C ALA A 200 -22.57 -1.42 18.26
N SER A 201 -22.93 -2.70 18.21
CA SER A 201 -22.65 -3.56 17.05
C SER A 201 -23.35 -3.08 15.77
N VAL A 202 -24.62 -2.66 15.88
CA VAL A 202 -25.37 -2.12 14.74
C VAL A 202 -24.75 -0.81 14.26
N GLN A 203 -24.35 0.07 15.18
CA GLN A 203 -23.71 1.34 14.84
C GLN A 203 -22.35 1.15 14.16
N THR A 204 -21.51 0.22 14.64
CA THR A 204 -20.24 -0.11 13.97
C THR A 204 -20.46 -0.53 12.52
N LYS A 205 -21.50 -1.34 12.24
CA LYS A 205 -21.84 -1.76 10.88
C LYS A 205 -22.30 -0.59 10.00
N ILE A 206 -23.09 0.33 10.56
CA ILE A 206 -23.54 1.54 9.85
C ILE A 206 -22.33 2.43 9.51
N VAL A 207 -21.42 2.65 10.45
CA VAL A 207 -20.20 3.44 10.22
C VAL A 207 -19.33 2.79 9.15
N ALA A 208 -19.15 1.46 9.19
CA ALA A 208 -18.42 0.73 8.16
C ALA A 208 -19.07 0.89 6.77
N LEU A 209 -20.40 0.86 6.69
CA LEU A 209 -21.14 1.09 5.44
C LEU A 209 -20.90 2.50 4.90
N ILE A 210 -20.95 3.53 5.76
CA ILE A 210 -20.68 4.93 5.38
C ILE A 210 -19.28 5.07 4.79
N TYR A 211 -18.26 4.52 5.46
CA TYR A 211 -16.89 4.53 4.93
C TYR A 211 -16.78 3.75 3.62
N GLY A 212 -17.54 2.67 3.44
CA GLY A 212 -17.62 1.94 2.17
C GLY A 212 -18.14 2.81 1.02
N VAL A 213 -19.22 3.57 1.25
CA VAL A 213 -19.76 4.53 0.26
C VAL A 213 -18.75 5.63 -0.06
N ILE A 214 -18.09 6.18 0.96
CA ILE A 214 -17.03 7.19 0.77
C ILE A 214 -15.87 6.61 -0.05
N CYS A 215 -15.45 5.38 0.24
CA CYS A 215 -14.39 4.69 -0.48
C CYS A 215 -14.71 4.51 -1.97
N ILE A 216 -15.97 4.16 -2.30
CA ILE A 216 -16.45 4.12 -3.69
C ILE A 216 -16.35 5.49 -4.35
N GLY A 217 -16.76 6.56 -3.65
CA GLY A 217 -16.62 7.94 -4.13
C GLY A 217 -15.17 8.31 -4.44
N VAL A 218 -14.23 8.01 -3.53
CA VAL A 218 -12.79 8.25 -3.72
C VAL A 218 -12.24 7.41 -4.88
N ALA A 219 -12.72 6.18 -5.08
CA ALA A 219 -12.29 5.34 -6.21
C ALA A 219 -12.60 5.97 -7.57
N PHE A 220 -13.75 6.66 -7.72
CA PHE A 220 -14.05 7.43 -8.93
C PHE A 220 -13.16 8.66 -9.13
N LEU A 221 -12.63 9.22 -8.05
CA LEU A 221 -11.67 10.32 -8.12
C LEU A 221 -10.24 9.83 -8.40
N ALA A 222 -9.94 8.56 -8.11
CA ALA A 222 -8.61 7.99 -8.31
C ALA A 222 -8.16 7.99 -9.78
N GLN A 223 -9.09 8.00 -10.75
CA GLN A 223 -8.76 8.12 -12.17
C GLN A 223 -8.10 9.46 -12.56
N PHE A 224 -8.27 10.50 -11.73
CA PHE A 224 -7.63 11.81 -11.92
C PHE A 224 -6.28 11.90 -11.21
N LEU A 225 -5.98 10.93 -10.35
CA LEU A 225 -4.64 10.78 -9.80
C LEU A 225 -3.76 10.19 -10.92
N GLY A 226 -2.49 10.59 -10.95
CA GLY A 226 -1.49 9.93 -11.80
C GLY A 226 -1.24 8.49 -11.34
N GLY A 227 0.03 8.08 -11.22
CA GLY A 227 0.33 6.74 -10.70
C GLY A 227 -0.26 6.52 -9.29
N ILE A 228 -1.23 5.61 -9.17
CA ILE A 228 -2.04 5.43 -7.96
C ILE A 228 -1.17 4.99 -6.79
N LEU A 229 -0.20 4.10 -7.05
CA LEU A 229 0.75 3.63 -6.04
C LEU A 229 1.55 4.80 -5.43
N GLN A 230 1.96 5.75 -6.26
CA GLN A 230 2.72 6.91 -5.78
C GLN A 230 1.85 7.82 -4.92
N ALA A 231 0.63 8.11 -5.36
CA ALA A 231 -0.30 8.92 -4.57
C ALA A 231 -0.57 8.29 -3.19
N ALA A 232 -0.79 6.97 -3.15
CA ALA A 232 -0.98 6.24 -1.90
C ALA A 232 0.24 6.32 -0.96
N LEU A 233 1.45 6.09 -1.48
CA LEU A 233 2.68 6.20 -0.69
C LEU A 233 2.92 7.63 -0.18
N THR A 234 2.62 8.65 -0.98
CA THR A 234 2.69 10.05 -0.55
C THR A 234 1.74 10.33 0.60
N ILE A 235 0.47 9.88 0.52
CA ILE A 235 -0.51 10.06 1.60
C ILE A 235 -0.06 9.34 2.88
N PHE A 236 0.44 8.10 2.76
CA PHE A 236 0.98 7.37 3.91
C PHE A 236 2.19 8.07 4.53
N GLY A 237 3.09 8.63 3.73
CA GLY A 237 4.23 9.40 4.24
C GLY A 237 3.80 10.67 4.97
N VAL A 238 2.90 11.45 4.36
CA VAL A 238 2.43 12.74 4.90
C VAL A 238 1.75 12.61 6.25
N VAL A 239 0.91 11.59 6.41
CA VAL A 239 0.15 11.36 7.65
C VAL A 239 0.93 10.47 8.61
N GLY A 240 1.54 9.40 8.09
CA GLY A 240 2.21 8.39 8.89
C GLY A 240 3.51 8.86 9.54
N GLY A 241 4.26 9.78 8.91
CA GLY A 241 5.49 10.33 9.48
C GLY A 241 5.24 11.11 10.78
N PRO A 242 4.41 12.17 10.77
CA PRO A 242 4.05 12.92 11.97
C PRO A 242 3.40 12.07 13.06
N LEU A 243 2.52 11.12 12.69
CA LEU A 243 1.94 10.18 13.65
C LEU A 243 3.00 9.30 14.31
N LEU A 244 3.92 8.73 13.52
CA LEU A 244 5.02 7.95 14.08
C LEU A 244 5.85 8.80 15.05
N GLY A 245 6.15 10.05 14.69
CA GLY A 245 6.83 10.99 15.58
C GLY A 245 6.10 11.22 16.89
N LEU A 246 4.78 11.39 16.86
CA LEU A 246 3.94 11.56 18.05
C LEU A 246 3.98 10.31 18.96
N PHE A 247 3.81 9.12 18.39
CA PHE A 247 3.89 7.87 19.15
C PHE A 247 5.29 7.64 19.72
N SER A 248 6.34 7.90 18.95
CA SER A 248 7.73 7.82 19.43
C SER A 248 8.00 8.81 20.56
N LEU A 249 7.50 10.04 20.48
CA LEU A 249 7.63 11.03 21.54
C LEU A 249 6.99 10.52 22.84
N GLY A 250 5.78 9.97 22.77
CA GLY A 250 5.08 9.40 23.93
C GLY A 250 5.72 8.12 24.50
N MET A 251 6.39 7.31 23.67
CA MET A 251 7.07 6.09 24.12
C MET A 251 8.44 6.35 24.76
N PHE A 252 9.21 7.28 24.21
CA PHE A 252 10.63 7.45 24.56
C PHE A 252 10.91 8.66 25.46
N THR A 253 9.92 9.52 25.71
CA THR A 253 10.11 10.70 26.54
C THR A 253 9.05 10.79 27.63
N LEU A 254 9.45 11.28 28.80
CA LEU A 254 8.56 11.54 29.95
C LEU A 254 8.24 13.02 30.13
N VAL A 255 8.84 13.89 29.30
CA VAL A 255 8.78 15.35 29.43
C VAL A 255 7.78 15.96 28.43
N ALA A 256 7.26 15.18 27.49
CA ALA A 256 6.30 15.63 26.51
C ALA A 256 4.97 16.03 27.19
N ASN A 257 4.44 17.19 26.83
CA ASN A 257 3.13 17.67 27.26
C ASN A 257 2.10 17.50 26.13
N GLU A 258 0.81 17.58 26.49
CA GLU A 258 -0.30 17.42 25.53
C GLU A 258 -0.30 18.52 24.48
N GLU A 259 -0.18 19.79 24.89
CA GLU A 259 -0.22 20.94 23.99
C GLU A 259 0.90 20.89 22.93
N GLY A 260 2.14 20.62 23.35
CA GLY A 260 3.29 20.51 22.45
C GLY A 260 3.17 19.31 21.51
N SER A 261 2.59 18.20 21.98
CA SER A 261 2.32 17.03 21.16
C SER A 261 1.30 17.31 20.05
N VAL A 262 0.21 18.02 20.39
CA VAL A 262 -0.83 18.43 19.44
C VAL A 262 -0.27 19.44 18.42
N VAL A 263 0.43 20.47 18.88
CA VAL A 263 1.06 21.47 18.01
C VAL A 263 2.09 20.81 17.09
N GLY A 264 2.93 19.92 17.62
CA GLY A 264 3.93 19.18 16.85
C GLY A 264 3.30 18.29 15.76
N LEU A 265 2.18 17.62 16.07
CA LEU A 265 1.47 16.81 15.09
C LEU A 265 0.93 17.66 13.93
N PHE A 266 0.18 18.72 14.22
CA PHE A 266 -0.43 19.55 13.18
C PHE A 266 0.60 20.34 12.37
N THR A 267 1.64 20.87 13.01
CA THR A 267 2.75 21.52 12.29
C THR A 267 3.52 20.54 11.41
N GLY A 268 3.78 19.33 11.90
CA GLY A 268 4.41 18.25 11.13
C GLY A 268 3.60 17.84 9.91
N ILE A 269 2.28 17.66 10.05
CA ILE A 269 1.37 17.40 8.93
C ILE A 269 1.38 18.56 7.94
N GLY A 270 1.33 19.82 8.41
CA GLY A 270 1.37 20.99 7.55
C GLY A 270 2.65 21.09 6.71
N ILE A 271 3.81 20.86 7.33
CA ILE A 271 5.11 20.82 6.64
C ILE A 271 5.16 19.65 5.65
N ALA A 272 4.67 18.47 6.04
CA ALA A 272 4.65 17.31 5.15
C ALA A 272 3.74 17.50 3.94
N LEU A 273 2.57 18.12 4.12
CA LEU A 273 1.67 18.51 3.01
C LEU A 273 2.34 19.52 2.08
N TRP A 274 3.02 20.52 2.64
CA TRP A 274 3.79 21.49 1.86
C TRP A 274 4.89 20.80 1.03
N MET A 275 5.64 19.87 1.62
CA MET A 275 6.67 19.13 0.87
C MET A 275 6.09 18.20 -0.20
N ALA A 276 4.93 17.59 0.06
CA ALA A 276 4.29 16.64 -0.86
C ALA A 276 3.66 17.31 -2.10
N PHE A 277 2.96 18.43 -1.88
CA PHE A 277 2.15 19.11 -2.90
C PHE A 277 2.71 20.49 -3.30
N GLY A 278 3.71 21.00 -2.60
CA GLY A 278 4.40 22.24 -2.95
C GLY A 278 5.26 22.13 -4.21
N PRO A 279 5.82 23.26 -4.68
CA PRO A 279 6.68 23.28 -5.84
C PRO A 279 7.90 22.40 -5.61
N LYS A 280 8.05 21.37 -6.46
CA LYS A 280 9.19 20.46 -6.40
C LYS A 280 10.40 21.12 -7.07
N PRO A 281 11.60 21.04 -6.47
CA PRO A 281 12.81 21.48 -7.15
C PRO A 281 12.95 20.70 -8.46
N THR A 282 13.40 21.38 -9.53
CA THR A 282 13.79 20.71 -10.76
C THR A 282 14.86 19.67 -10.41
N PRO A 283 14.68 18.39 -10.80
CA PRO A 283 15.70 17.38 -10.56
C PRO A 283 17.01 17.85 -11.15
N ALA A 284 18.11 17.70 -10.41
CA ALA A 284 19.41 18.05 -10.94
C ALA A 284 19.67 17.14 -12.14
N THR A 285 19.60 17.69 -13.35
CA THR A 285 20.08 17.00 -14.54
C THR A 285 21.58 16.82 -14.35
N LEU A 286 22.00 15.63 -13.97
CA LEU A 286 23.40 15.23 -14.07
C LEU A 286 23.75 15.27 -15.56
N PHE A 287 24.37 16.37 -15.99
CA PHE A 287 25.16 16.38 -17.21
C PHE A 287 26.37 15.49 -16.95
N THR A 288 26.31 14.24 -17.40
CA THR A 288 27.37 13.41 -18.03
C THR A 288 26.98 11.95 -17.98
#